data_AF-A0A933R4J9-F1
#
_entry.id   AF-A0A933R4J9-F1
#
_cell.length_a   1.000
_cell.length_b   1.000
_cell.length_c   1.000
_cell.angle_alpha   90.00
_cell.angle_beta   90.00
_cell.angle_gamma   90.00
#
_symmetry.space_group_name_H-M   'P 1'
#
loop_
_entity.id
_entity.type
_entity.pdbx_description
1 polymer ?
#
loop_
_entity_poly.entity_id
_entity_poly.type
_entity_poly.pdbx_seq_one_letter_code
_entity_poly.pdbx_strand_id
1 'polypeptide(L)'
;MKVVAGCDGQLAKKIAEELRAAWPVNASQAHAIARKSGFGCANCLVVVTESGIVLCGENWDLPAIYRETFQQPDFNPRWRDGSVDFLEIVDLCKVDASK
;
A
#
# COMPACT_ATOMS: atom_id res chain seq x y z
N MET A 1 -0.28 11.20 8.97
CA MET A 1 0.47 10.48 7.91
C MET A 1 -0.32 9.27 7.42
N LYS A 2 -0.23 8.92 6.12
CA LYS A 2 -0.82 7.69 5.56
C LYS A 2 0.19 7.02 4.62
N VAL A 3 0.27 5.70 4.67
CA VAL A 3 1.13 4.89 3.79
C VAL A 3 0.24 3.91 3.04
N VAL A 4 0.40 3.85 1.72
CA VAL A 4 -0.27 2.88 0.84
C VAL A 4 0.83 2.09 0.16
N ALA A 5 0.91 0.79 0.43
CA ALA A 5 1.97 -0.08 -0.04
C ALA A 5 1.38 -1.30 -0.75
N GLY A 6 2.01 -1.73 -1.84
CA GLY A 6 1.54 -2.83 -2.65
C GLY A 6 2.52 -3.18 -3.77
N CYS A 7 2.16 -4.21 -4.51
CA CYS A 7 2.78 -4.59 -5.76
C CYS A 7 2.31 -3.65 -6.90
N ASP A 8 2.91 -3.74 -8.09
CA ASP A 8 2.65 -2.83 -9.23
C ASP A 8 3.08 -1.38 -8.96
N GLY A 9 4.28 -1.21 -8.38
CA GLY A 9 4.88 0.07 -8.01
C GLY A 9 4.88 1.14 -9.11
N GLN A 10 4.91 0.76 -10.39
CA GLN A 10 4.79 1.65 -11.54
C GLN A 10 3.49 2.50 -11.55
N LEU A 11 2.46 2.10 -10.80
CA LEU A 11 1.20 2.83 -10.64
C LEU A 11 1.24 3.85 -9.49
N ALA A 12 2.30 3.88 -8.67
CA ALA A 12 2.43 4.73 -7.48
C ALA A 12 2.06 6.19 -7.76
N LYS A 13 2.55 6.74 -8.89
CA LYS A 13 2.29 8.12 -9.29
C LYS A 13 0.81 8.40 -9.56
N LYS A 14 0.15 7.52 -10.31
CA LYS A 14 -1.28 7.63 -10.62
C LYS A 14 -2.12 7.65 -9.35
N ILE A 15 -1.82 6.78 -8.39
CA ILE A 15 -2.58 6.70 -7.14
C ILE A 15 -2.27 7.90 -6.25
N ALA A 16 -1.03 8.38 -6.23
CA ALA A 16 -0.67 9.60 -5.50
C ALA A 16 -1.47 10.82 -6.00
N GLU A 17 -1.66 10.93 -7.32
CA GLU A 17 -2.53 11.96 -7.93
C GLU A 17 -4.01 11.79 -7.54
N GLU A 18 -4.53 10.57 -7.60
CA GLU A 18 -5.92 10.28 -7.19
C GLU A 18 -6.16 10.53 -5.69
N LEU A 19 -5.24 10.13 -4.82
CA LEU A 19 -5.31 10.37 -3.38
C LEU A 19 -5.22 11.87 -3.05
N ARG A 20 -4.40 12.62 -3.81
CA ARG A 20 -4.32 14.08 -3.67
C ARG A 20 -5.63 14.74 -4.05
N ALA A 21 -6.25 14.32 -5.16
CA ALA A 21 -7.52 14.88 -5.63
C ALA A 21 -8.72 14.52 -4.73
N ALA A 22 -8.68 13.35 -4.09
CA ALA A 22 -9.74 12.88 -3.21
C ALA A 22 -9.59 13.32 -1.73
N TRP A 23 -8.52 14.05 -1.40
CA TRP A 23 -8.23 14.38 -0.01
C TRP A 23 -9.33 15.28 0.61
N PRO A 24 -9.76 15.03 1.87
CA PRO A 24 -9.29 14.01 2.82
C PRO A 24 -9.94 12.62 2.61
N VAL A 25 -9.11 11.57 2.69
CA VAL A 25 -9.58 10.16 2.67
C VAL A 25 -9.18 9.40 3.93
N ASN A 26 -10.02 8.49 4.41
CA ASN A 26 -9.68 7.52 5.47
C ASN A 26 -8.95 6.28 4.90
N ALA A 27 -8.53 5.36 5.78
CA ALA A 27 -7.78 4.17 5.38
C ALA A 27 -8.54 3.29 4.36
N SER A 28 -9.84 3.06 4.59
CA SER A 28 -10.70 2.27 3.71
C SER A 28 -10.90 2.91 2.34
N GLN A 29 -11.06 4.24 2.30
CA GLN A 29 -11.16 5.00 1.05
C GLN A 29 -9.85 4.96 0.27
N ALA A 30 -8.70 5.16 0.93
CA ALA A 30 -7.39 5.04 0.30
C ALA A 30 -7.15 3.63 -0.28
N HIS A 31 -7.56 2.60 0.48
CA HIS A 31 -7.51 1.22 0.01
C HIS A 31 -8.40 0.97 -1.22
N ALA A 32 -9.62 1.51 -1.22
CA ALA A 32 -10.54 1.39 -2.35
C ALA A 32 -10.02 2.09 -3.62
N ILE A 33 -9.42 3.28 -3.47
CA ILE A 33 -8.77 4.01 -4.56
C ILE A 33 -7.64 3.18 -5.15
N ALA A 34 -6.72 2.69 -4.30
CA ALA A 34 -5.60 1.85 -4.73
C ALA A 34 -6.07 0.59 -5.48
N ARG A 35 -7.05 -0.14 -4.93
CA ARG A 35 -7.62 -1.33 -5.60
C ARG A 35 -8.26 -1.01 -6.94
N LYS A 36 -9.07 0.05 -7.02
CA LYS A 36 -9.74 0.46 -8.27
C LYS A 36 -8.73 0.80 -9.36
N SER A 37 -7.57 1.33 -8.97
CA SER A 37 -6.52 1.74 -9.89
C SER A 37 -5.54 0.64 -10.26
N GLY A 38 -5.73 -0.58 -9.74
CA GLY A 38 -4.90 -1.75 -10.01
C GLY A 38 -3.62 -1.78 -9.19
N PHE A 39 -3.52 -0.99 -8.11
CA PHE A 39 -2.35 -0.98 -7.24
C PHE A 39 -2.42 -2.08 -6.21
N GLY A 40 -1.43 -2.96 -6.28
CA GLY A 40 -1.42 -4.17 -5.50
C GLY A 40 -2.53 -5.15 -5.87
N CYS A 41 -2.41 -6.35 -5.33
CA CYS A 41 -3.39 -7.41 -5.42
C CYS A 41 -4.02 -7.68 -4.05
N ALA A 42 -4.99 -8.62 -4.01
CA ALA A 42 -5.68 -9.02 -2.79
C ALA A 42 -4.75 -9.49 -1.66
N ASN A 43 -3.51 -9.87 -1.97
CA ASN A 43 -2.57 -10.42 -1.00
C ASN A 43 -1.47 -9.44 -0.58
N CYS A 44 -1.29 -8.31 -1.29
CA CYS A 44 -0.12 -7.44 -1.11
C CYS A 44 -0.49 -5.99 -0.75
N LEU A 45 -1.73 -5.55 -0.96
CA LEU A 45 -2.14 -4.18 -0.67
C LEU A 45 -2.35 -3.95 0.84
N VAL A 46 -1.65 -2.94 1.36
CA VAL A 46 -1.69 -2.51 2.75
C VAL A 46 -1.86 -0.99 2.82
N VAL A 47 -2.75 -0.53 3.69
CA VAL A 47 -2.88 0.89 4.03
C VAL A 47 -2.66 1.08 5.53
N VAL A 48 -1.70 1.91 5.90
CA VAL A 48 -1.38 2.26 7.28
C VAL A 48 -1.73 3.72 7.53
N THR A 49 -2.47 3.99 8.60
CA THR A 49 -2.76 5.32 9.12
C THR A 49 -2.42 5.38 10.60
N GLU A 50 -2.42 6.59 11.18
CA GLU A 50 -2.20 6.77 12.64
C GLU A 50 -3.24 6.00 13.49
N SER A 51 -4.45 5.85 12.96
CA SER A 51 -5.57 5.21 13.66
C SER A 51 -5.75 3.72 13.35
N GLY A 52 -4.94 3.11 12.48
CA GLY A 52 -5.08 1.69 12.16
C GLY A 52 -4.44 1.23 10.85
N ILE A 53 -4.63 -0.05 10.56
CA ILE A 53 -4.08 -0.74 9.39
C ILE A 53 -5.23 -1.44 8.66
N VAL A 54 -5.30 -1.30 7.34
CA VAL A 54 -6.21 -2.05 6.46
C VAL A 54 -5.39 -2.98 5.58
N LEU A 55 -5.65 -4.28 5.70
CA LEU A 55 -5.01 -5.35 4.94
C LEU A 55 -6.01 -5.95 3.96
N CYS A 56 -5.55 -6.40 2.79
CA CYS A 56 -6.44 -6.93 1.76
C CYS A 56 -6.66 -8.46 1.84
N GLY A 57 -5.94 -9.18 2.71
CA GLY A 57 -6.02 -10.65 2.85
C GLY A 57 -6.37 -11.12 4.26
N GLU A 58 -7.23 -12.14 4.35
CA GLU A 58 -7.62 -12.81 5.61
C GLU A 58 -6.59 -13.87 6.05
N ASN A 59 -5.74 -14.34 5.13
CA ASN A 59 -4.77 -15.41 5.39
C ASN A 59 -3.34 -14.89 5.33
N TRP A 60 -2.72 -14.86 6.50
CA TRP A 60 -1.27 -14.68 6.68
C TRP A 60 -0.48 -15.95 6.35
N ASP A 61 -1.17 -17.06 6.05
CA ASP A 61 -0.53 -18.30 5.68
C ASP A 61 0.24 -18.13 4.36
N LEU A 62 1.56 -18.13 4.47
CA LEU A 62 2.46 -18.23 3.33
C LEU A 62 2.06 -19.45 2.48
N PRO A 63 1.84 -19.29 1.17
CA PRO A 63 1.54 -20.41 0.28
C PRO A 63 2.58 -21.53 0.41
N ALA A 64 2.16 -22.80 0.26
CA ALA A 64 3.03 -23.96 0.46
C ALA A 64 4.37 -23.86 -0.31
N ILE A 65 4.35 -23.34 -1.54
CA ILE A 65 5.55 -23.14 -2.36
C ILE A 65 6.62 -22.26 -1.70
N TYR A 66 6.25 -21.28 -0.87
CA TYR A 66 7.21 -20.47 -0.12
C TYR A 66 7.90 -21.28 0.97
N ARG A 67 7.15 -22.15 1.67
CA ARG A 67 7.69 -23.06 2.69
C ARG A 67 8.69 -24.06 2.11
N GLU A 68 8.47 -24.45 0.86
CA GLU A 68 9.31 -25.42 0.15
C GLU A 68 10.52 -24.77 -0.54
N THR A 69 10.42 -23.51 -0.97
CA THR A 69 11.46 -22.83 -1.77
C THR A 69 12.53 -22.14 -0.92
N PHE A 70 12.16 -21.57 0.24
CA PHE A 70 13.06 -20.73 1.02
C PHE A 70 13.53 -21.43 2.29
N GLN A 71 14.82 -21.24 2.65
CA GLN A 71 15.40 -21.81 3.87
C GLN A 71 14.81 -21.23 5.16
N GLN A 72 14.24 -20.03 5.09
CA GLN A 72 13.54 -19.37 6.20
C GLN A 72 12.24 -18.76 5.66
N PRO A 73 11.18 -19.55 5.46
CA PRO A 73 9.95 -19.06 4.85
C PRO A 73 9.26 -18.00 5.71
N ASP A 74 9.39 -18.10 7.04
CA ASP A 74 8.86 -17.13 8.00
C ASP A 74 9.75 -15.89 8.15
N PHE A 75 10.98 -15.92 7.65
CA PHE A 75 11.78 -14.72 7.44
C PHE A 75 11.20 -14.00 6.22
N ASN A 76 10.14 -13.26 6.46
CA ASN A 76 9.56 -12.36 5.49
C ASN A 76 10.20 -10.97 5.73
N PRO A 77 11.33 -10.63 5.08
CA PRO A 77 12.04 -9.36 5.30
C PRO A 77 11.20 -8.12 4.97
N ARG A 78 10.00 -8.29 4.39
CA ARG A 78 9.15 -7.24 3.81
C ARG A 78 8.63 -6.18 4.79
N TRP A 79 8.81 -6.31 6.11
CA TRP A 79 8.30 -5.33 7.09
C TRP A 79 9.40 -4.62 7.88
N ARG A 80 10.50 -5.30 8.21
CA ARG A 80 11.62 -4.66 8.94
C ARG A 80 12.64 -4.03 7.99
N ASP A 81 12.89 -4.67 6.85
CA ASP A 81 13.97 -4.35 5.91
C ASP A 81 13.45 -4.37 4.46
N GLY A 82 12.23 -3.86 4.24
CA GLY A 82 11.61 -3.80 2.92
C GLY A 82 12.30 -2.77 2.00
N SER A 83 12.59 -3.16 0.76
CA SER A 83 13.01 -2.25 -0.31
C SER A 83 11.80 -1.72 -1.08
N VAL A 84 11.92 -0.50 -1.59
CA VAL A 84 10.90 0.13 -2.45
C VAL A 84 11.55 0.62 -3.73
N ASP A 85 11.05 0.15 -4.87
CA ASP A 85 11.54 0.58 -6.17
C ASP A 85 10.81 1.83 -6.68
N PHE A 86 9.55 2.02 -6.25
CA PHE A 86 8.71 3.15 -6.65
C PHE A 86 8.08 3.81 -5.43
N LEU A 87 8.50 5.04 -5.12
CA LEU A 87 8.02 5.83 -3.98
C LEU A 87 7.44 7.16 -4.46
N GLU A 88 6.25 7.47 -3.97
CA GLU A 88 5.59 8.76 -4.21
C GLU A 88 5.16 9.37 -2.88
N ILE A 89 5.45 10.66 -2.70
CA ILE A 89 5.13 11.39 -1.49
C ILE A 89 4.07 12.44 -1.83
N VAL A 90 2.91 12.33 -1.20
CA VAL A 90 1.83 13.32 -1.31
C VAL A 90 1.97 14.32 -0.15
N ASP A 91 2.61 15.45 -0.42
CA ASP A 91 2.60 16.60 0.48
C ASP A 91 1.27 17.36 0.33
N LEU A 92 0.53 17.44 1.44
CA LEU A 92 -0.80 18.04 1.50
C LEU A 92 -0.75 19.50 1.96
N CYS A 93 0.39 19.98 2.46
CA CYS A 93 0.58 21.37 2.86
C CYS A 93 0.65 22.32 1.66
N LYS A 94 0.76 21.78 0.42
CA LYS A 94 0.77 22.53 -0.84
C LYS A 94 -0.54 22.43 -1.63
N VAL A 95 -1.59 21.87 -1.04
CA VAL A 95 -2.92 21.91 -1.68
C VAL A 95 -3.44 23.33 -1.47
N ASP A 96 -3.27 24.17 -2.49
CA ASP A 96 -3.81 25.53 -2.50
C ASP A 96 -5.27 25.50 -2.02
N ALA A 97 -5.60 26.40 -1.09
CA ALA A 97 -6.95 26.64 -0.57
C ALA A 97 -7.91 27.25 -1.63
N SER A 98 -7.69 26.91 -2.90
CA SER A 98 -8.41 27.39 -4.06
C SER A 98 -9.48 26.38 -4.42
N LYS A 99 -10.54 26.29 -3.60
CA LYS A 99 -11.87 25.81 -4.00
C LYS A 99 -12.91 26.18 -2.95
#